data_AF-A0A662TQB8-F1
#
_entry.id   AF-A0A662TQB8-F1
#
_cell.length_a   1.000
_cell.length_b   1.000
_cell.length_c   1.000
_cell.angle_alpha   90.00
_cell.angle_beta   90.00
_cell.angle_gamma   90.00
#
_symmetry.space_group_name_H-M   'P 1'
#
loop_
_entity.id
_entity.type
_entity.pdbx_description
1 polymer ?
#
loop_
_entity_poly.entity_id
_entity_poly.type
_entity_poly.pdbx_seq_one_letter_code
_entity_poly.pdbx_strand_id
1 'polypeptide(L)'
;MVTLNKFLMETLLEVMTRLFMILIFIVVVAVLLLAYMVIFRSGEGEPYAVIKTVLNENGEEVKNGEVSEGRIYRIIGEVRLPSKRIYLDTKKCLYFCGVNEEIPLFDDGTHGDETPSDGVYTFDIRRALLNGTNTFRVKIRTEDGRTLLESEDYRIEVKAPPVDLWIELTWDSSCRGLKLIIEEVGGGRTDPENRDEIEGGKLEVFDEDGYGPQIFLLDEVRENVRYLVKVECDEGEEVNALVRVVTSWGLYATYEHLFQGRETWKV
;
A
#
# COMPACT_ATOMS: atom_id res chain seq x y z
N MET A 1 49.19 -3.38 70.16
CA MET A 1 49.31 -4.08 68.85
C MET A 1 48.00 -4.80 68.47
N VAL A 2 47.30 -5.46 69.40
CA VAL A 2 46.02 -6.16 69.15
C VAL A 2 44.86 -5.23 68.76
N THR A 3 44.77 -4.05 69.36
CA THR A 3 43.65 -3.10 69.14
C THR A 3 43.70 -2.42 67.76
N LEU A 4 44.90 -2.14 67.24
CA LEU A 4 45.09 -1.51 65.94
C LEU A 4 44.71 -2.47 64.79
N ASN A 5 45.05 -3.76 64.92
CA ASN A 5 44.67 -4.79 63.94
C ASN A 5 43.15 -5.01 63.91
N LYS A 6 42.48 -4.94 65.06
CA LYS A 6 41.02 -5.08 65.12
C LYS A 6 40.30 -3.92 64.42
N PHE A 7 40.74 -2.68 64.68
CA PHE A 7 40.21 -1.48 64.03
C PHE A 7 40.43 -1.48 62.51
N LEU A 8 41.62 -1.89 62.05
CA LEU A 8 41.93 -2.02 60.63
C LEU A 8 41.04 -3.07 59.95
N MET A 9 40.81 -4.20 60.61
CA MET A 9 40.00 -5.29 60.06
C MET A 9 38.52 -4.93 59.98
N GLU A 10 37.97 -4.23 60.98
CA GLU A 10 36.60 -3.71 60.97
C GLU A 10 36.41 -2.66 59.86
N THR A 11 37.38 -1.76 59.69
CA THR A 11 37.36 -0.75 58.60
C THR A 11 37.45 -1.41 57.22
N LEU A 12 38.32 -2.41 57.06
CA LEU A 12 38.45 -3.17 55.81
C LEU A 12 37.15 -3.90 55.47
N LEU A 13 36.50 -4.53 56.47
CA LEU A 13 35.25 -5.24 56.30
C LEU A 13 34.10 -4.31 55.88
N GLU A 14 34.05 -3.10 56.44
CA GLU A 14 33.06 -2.08 56.08
C GLU A 14 33.25 -1.61 54.63
N VAL A 15 34.50 -1.33 54.23
CA VAL A 15 34.83 -0.94 52.85
C VAL A 15 34.49 -2.06 51.87
N MET A 16 34.83 -3.31 52.19
CA MET A 16 34.51 -4.46 51.34
C MET A 16 32.99 -4.67 51.20
N THR A 17 32.24 -4.47 52.28
CA THR A 17 30.78 -4.58 52.26
C THR A 17 30.14 -3.49 51.39
N ARG A 18 30.63 -2.24 51.49
CA ARG A 18 30.18 -1.14 50.62
C ARG A 18 30.48 -1.42 49.14
N LEU A 19 31.68 -1.90 48.83
CA LEU A 19 32.07 -2.27 47.46
C LEU A 19 31.22 -3.42 46.91
N PHE A 20 30.94 -4.43 47.74
CA PHE A 20 30.09 -5.56 47.37
C PHE A 20 28.65 -5.12 47.08
N MET A 21 28.10 -4.20 47.90
CA MET A 21 26.76 -3.62 47.67
C MET A 21 26.70 -2.79 46.38
N ILE A 22 27.75 -2.02 46.07
CA ILE A 22 27.85 -1.28 44.80
C ILE A 22 27.89 -2.25 43.61
N LEU A 23 28.66 -3.33 43.70
CA LEU A 23 28.73 -4.34 42.66
C LEU A 23 27.37 -5.01 42.42
N ILE A 24 26.65 -5.39 43.49
CA ILE A 24 25.29 -5.92 43.38
C ILE A 24 24.38 -4.91 42.70
N PHE A 25 24.43 -3.64 43.09
CA PHE A 25 23.61 -2.59 42.49
C PHE A 25 23.89 -2.44 40.99
N ILE A 26 25.16 -2.42 40.57
CA ILE A 26 25.53 -2.36 39.15
C ILE A 26 25.00 -3.59 38.40
N VAL A 27 25.14 -4.79 38.95
CA VAL A 27 24.63 -6.02 38.33
C VAL A 27 23.11 -5.99 38.22
N VAL A 28 22.40 -5.56 39.26
CA VAL A 28 20.94 -5.44 39.24
C VAL A 28 20.49 -4.41 38.20
N VAL A 29 21.13 -3.24 38.13
CA VAL A 29 20.83 -2.23 37.11
C VAL A 29 21.14 -2.75 35.71
N ALA A 30 22.25 -3.44 35.50
CA ALA A 30 22.60 -4.03 34.21
C ALA A 30 21.60 -5.11 33.78
N VAL A 31 21.15 -5.96 34.71
CA VAL A 31 20.12 -6.99 34.46
C VAL A 31 18.77 -6.34 34.17
N LEU A 32 18.39 -5.29 34.90
CA LEU A 32 17.16 -4.53 34.65
C LEU A 32 17.21 -3.82 33.30
N LEU A 33 18.35 -3.25 32.91
CA LEU A 33 18.54 -2.64 31.58
C LEU A 33 18.49 -3.71 30.47
N LEU A 34 19.09 -4.88 30.68
CA LEU A 34 19.00 -6.00 29.75
C LEU A 34 17.56 -6.51 29.62
N ALA A 35 16.87 -6.70 30.75
CA ALA A 35 15.46 -7.09 30.77
C ALA A 35 14.58 -6.04 30.09
N TYR A 36 14.82 -4.74 30.37
CA TYR A 36 14.15 -3.64 29.69
C TYR A 36 14.41 -3.68 28.18
N MET A 37 15.65 -3.88 27.73
CA MET A 37 16.00 -4.00 26.31
C MET A 37 15.37 -5.22 25.65
N VAL A 38 15.27 -6.36 26.36
CA VAL A 38 14.60 -7.57 25.85
C VAL A 38 13.08 -7.36 25.76
N ILE A 39 12.47 -6.77 26.79
CA ILE A 39 11.03 -6.52 26.85
C ILE A 39 10.61 -5.48 25.79
N PHE A 40 11.35 -4.37 25.66
CA PHE A 40 11.07 -3.36 24.63
C PHE A 40 11.34 -3.88 23.21
N ARG A 41 12.32 -4.78 23.01
CA ARG A 41 12.47 -5.48 21.72
C ARG A 41 11.35 -6.48 21.43
N SER A 42 10.70 -7.02 22.45
CA SER A 42 9.62 -8.01 22.30
C SER A 42 8.22 -7.40 22.11
N GLY A 43 8.07 -6.09 22.25
CA GLY A 43 6.80 -5.38 22.04
C GLY A 43 6.48 -5.08 20.58
N GLU A 44 7.47 -5.16 19.68
CA GLU A 44 7.27 -5.05 18.23
C GLU A 44 6.92 -6.44 17.68
N GLY A 45 5.64 -6.70 17.39
CA GLY A 45 5.24 -7.94 16.72
C GLY A 45 6.01 -8.16 15.41
N GLU A 46 6.17 -9.43 15.01
CA GLU A 46 6.89 -9.80 13.79
C GLU A 46 6.30 -9.11 12.55
N PRO A 47 7.14 -8.66 11.59
CA PRO A 47 6.65 -8.06 10.36
C PRO A 47 5.84 -9.07 9.55
N TYR A 48 4.71 -8.63 9.00
CA TYR A 48 3.92 -9.41 8.06
C TYR A 48 3.28 -8.52 6.99
N ALA A 49 2.90 -9.14 5.88
CA ALA A 49 2.09 -8.53 4.83
C ALA A 49 1.02 -9.53 4.41
N VAL A 50 -0.22 -9.07 4.25
CA VAL A 50 -1.35 -9.96 3.97
C VAL A 50 -2.40 -9.24 3.12
N ILE A 51 -2.98 -9.97 2.16
CA ILE A 51 -4.26 -9.59 1.55
C ILE A 51 -5.35 -10.10 2.49
N LYS A 52 -6.09 -9.19 3.15
CA LYS A 52 -7.10 -9.57 4.14
C LYS A 52 -8.38 -10.03 3.47
N THR A 53 -8.84 -9.30 2.45
CA THR A 53 -10.05 -9.63 1.73
C THR A 53 -10.02 -9.03 0.33
N VAL A 54 -10.77 -9.65 -0.58
CA VAL A 54 -11.02 -9.12 -1.92
C VAL A 54 -12.52 -9.13 -2.14
N LEU A 55 -13.07 -7.98 -2.51
CA LEU A 55 -14.50 -7.80 -2.75
C LEU A 55 -14.74 -7.57 -4.25
N ASN A 56 -15.79 -8.17 -4.80
CA ASN A 56 -16.24 -7.86 -6.16
C ASN A 56 -16.96 -6.49 -6.20
N GLU A 57 -17.39 -6.09 -7.40
CA GLU A 57 -18.15 -4.84 -7.65
C GLU A 57 -19.45 -4.71 -6.85
N ASN A 58 -20.04 -5.83 -6.39
CA ASN A 58 -21.23 -5.84 -5.54
C ASN A 58 -20.90 -5.79 -4.04
N GLY A 59 -19.61 -5.75 -3.67
CA GLY A 59 -19.15 -5.78 -2.28
C GLY A 59 -19.12 -7.18 -1.66
N GLU A 60 -19.26 -8.24 -2.45
CA GLU A 60 -19.22 -9.62 -1.98
C GLU A 60 -17.77 -10.13 -1.94
N GLU A 61 -17.42 -10.84 -0.86
CA GLU A 61 -16.09 -11.42 -0.71
C GLU A 61 -15.84 -12.56 -1.70
N VAL A 62 -14.71 -12.49 -2.39
CA VAL A 62 -14.20 -13.51 -3.31
C VAL A 62 -12.92 -14.09 -2.75
N LYS A 63 -12.94 -15.35 -2.34
CA LYS A 63 -11.84 -16.00 -1.62
C LYS A 63 -10.69 -16.40 -2.54
N ASN A 64 -9.53 -16.62 -1.95
CA ASN A 64 -8.35 -17.09 -2.66
C ASN A 64 -8.63 -18.44 -3.37
N GLY A 65 -8.43 -18.46 -4.69
CA GLY A 65 -8.67 -19.60 -5.57
C GLY A 65 -10.07 -19.69 -6.16
N GLU A 66 -10.97 -18.74 -5.86
CA GLU A 66 -12.33 -18.74 -6.39
C GLU A 66 -12.43 -18.21 -7.82
N VAL A 67 -13.52 -18.59 -8.47
CA VAL A 67 -13.92 -18.09 -9.78
C VAL A 67 -14.93 -16.97 -9.57
N SER A 68 -14.78 -15.86 -10.27
CA SER A 68 -15.71 -14.73 -10.20
C SER A 68 -15.99 -14.14 -11.58
N GLU A 69 -17.19 -13.59 -11.76
CA GLU A 69 -17.65 -13.00 -13.02
C GLU A 69 -17.58 -11.46 -13.01
N GLY A 70 -17.22 -10.85 -11.87
CA GLY A 70 -17.01 -9.40 -11.77
C GLY A 70 -15.73 -8.94 -12.47
N ARG A 71 -15.65 -7.65 -12.80
CA ARG A 71 -14.49 -7.04 -13.48
C ARG A 71 -13.68 -6.15 -12.54
N ILE A 72 -14.35 -5.40 -11.67
CA ILE A 72 -13.71 -4.45 -10.77
C ILE A 72 -13.77 -4.98 -9.34
N TYR A 73 -12.62 -4.97 -8.69
CA TYR A 73 -12.46 -5.55 -7.36
C TYR A 73 -11.80 -4.57 -6.43
N ARG A 74 -12.24 -4.58 -5.18
CA ARG A 74 -11.63 -3.89 -4.07
C ARG A 74 -10.70 -4.87 -3.34
N ILE A 75 -9.41 -4.57 -3.31
CA ILE A 75 -8.37 -5.40 -2.71
C ILE A 75 -7.92 -4.70 -1.44
N ILE A 76 -8.17 -5.34 -0.31
CA ILE A 76 -7.90 -4.79 1.01
C ILE A 76 -6.82 -5.63 1.67
N GLY A 77 -5.80 -4.97 2.18
CA GLY A 77 -4.70 -5.65 2.84
C GLY A 77 -4.07 -4.83 3.95
N GLU A 78 -3.14 -5.48 4.61
CA GLU A 78 -2.49 -4.96 5.81
C GLU A 78 -1.03 -5.38 5.85
N VAL A 79 -0.19 -4.47 6.33
CA VAL A 79 1.25 -4.66 6.49
C VAL A 79 1.64 -4.19 7.88
N ARG A 80 2.21 -5.07 8.69
CA ARG A 80 2.87 -4.68 9.92
C ARG A 80 4.35 -4.48 9.68
N LEU A 81 4.85 -3.28 9.95
CA LEU A 81 6.26 -2.96 9.89
C LEU A 81 6.73 -2.54 11.29
N PRO A 82 7.70 -3.23 11.91
CA PRO A 82 8.26 -2.78 13.18
C PRO A 82 8.99 -1.45 12.98
N SER A 83 9.11 -0.63 14.04
CA SER A 83 9.75 0.69 14.04
C SER A 83 11.29 0.63 13.91
N LYS A 84 11.79 -0.23 13.03
CA LYS A 84 13.20 -0.40 12.70
C LYS A 84 13.55 0.46 11.49
N ARG A 85 14.73 1.08 11.55
CA ARG A 85 15.26 1.97 10.51
C ARG A 85 15.22 1.39 9.10
N ILE A 86 15.34 0.06 8.95
CA ILE A 86 15.30 -0.63 7.65
C ILE A 86 13.97 -0.44 6.90
N TYR A 87 12.88 -0.08 7.59
CA TYR A 87 11.55 0.09 6.98
C TYR A 87 11.19 1.53 6.61
N LEU A 88 11.97 2.53 7.09
CA LEU A 88 11.72 3.95 6.83
C LEU A 88 11.84 4.29 5.33
N ASP A 89 12.81 3.69 4.65
CA ASP A 89 13.12 3.96 3.23
C ASP A 89 12.62 2.84 2.29
N THR A 90 11.54 2.13 2.68
CA THR A 90 10.99 1.03 1.88
C THR A 90 9.89 1.51 0.95
N LYS A 91 9.92 1.02 -0.29
CA LYS A 91 8.82 1.06 -1.24
C LYS A 91 7.86 -0.07 -0.90
N LYS A 92 6.57 0.26 -0.82
CA LYS A 92 5.53 -0.73 -0.56
C LYS A 92 4.73 -0.91 -1.83
N CYS A 93 4.63 -2.16 -2.25
CA CYS A 93 4.13 -2.50 -3.56
C CYS A 93 3.02 -3.54 -3.49
N LEU A 94 2.04 -3.39 -4.36
CA LEU A 94 1.21 -4.50 -4.80
C LEU A 94 1.86 -5.14 -6.03
N TYR A 95 2.18 -6.42 -5.94
CA TYR A 95 2.45 -7.23 -7.12
C TYR A 95 1.12 -7.66 -7.75
N PHE A 96 0.92 -7.29 -9.00
CA PHE A 96 -0.26 -7.63 -9.79
C PHE A 96 0.19 -8.25 -11.12
N CYS A 97 -0.15 -9.53 -11.35
CA CYS A 97 0.02 -10.22 -12.64
C CYS A 97 1.38 -10.03 -13.34
N GLY A 98 2.48 -9.95 -12.58
CA GLY A 98 3.83 -9.77 -13.13
C GLY A 98 4.47 -8.42 -12.86
N VAL A 99 3.68 -7.41 -12.52
CA VAL A 99 4.12 -6.04 -12.28
C VAL A 99 4.16 -5.76 -10.78
N ASN A 100 5.16 -5.03 -10.29
CA ASN A 100 5.13 -4.47 -8.95
C ASN A 100 4.75 -3.00 -9.06
N GLU A 101 3.73 -2.60 -8.31
CA GLU A 101 3.12 -1.29 -8.37
C GLU A 101 3.21 -0.68 -6.99
N GLU A 102 3.70 0.55 -6.87
CA GLU A 102 3.63 1.26 -5.59
C GLU A 102 2.17 1.58 -5.27
N ILE A 103 1.79 1.34 -4.02
CA ILE A 103 0.44 1.61 -3.52
C ILE A 103 0.53 2.47 -2.27
N PRO A 104 -0.44 3.38 -2.05
CA PRO A 104 -0.54 4.09 -0.79
C PRO A 104 -0.87 3.08 0.32
N LEU A 105 -0.29 3.32 1.50
CA LEU A 105 -0.49 2.57 2.73
C LEU A 105 -0.68 3.59 3.84
N PHE A 106 -1.66 3.34 4.70
CA PHE A 106 -2.13 4.30 5.69
C PHE A 106 -1.99 3.72 7.10
N ASP A 107 -1.46 4.53 8.02
CA ASP A 107 -1.31 4.26 9.47
C ASP A 107 -1.76 5.53 10.22
N ASP A 108 -2.93 6.01 9.84
CA ASP A 108 -3.49 7.32 10.16
C ASP A 108 -4.89 7.26 10.82
N GLY A 109 -5.38 6.06 11.14
CA GLY A 109 -6.71 5.85 11.71
C GLY A 109 -7.85 5.98 10.69
N THR A 110 -7.54 5.94 9.40
CA THR A 110 -8.50 5.95 8.27
C THR A 110 -8.11 4.88 7.22
N HIS A 111 -8.84 4.77 6.10
CA HIS A 111 -8.55 3.76 5.04
C HIS A 111 -8.47 2.31 5.55
N GLY A 112 -9.30 1.97 6.54
CA GLY A 112 -9.32 0.64 7.16
C GLY A 112 -8.31 0.43 8.28
N ASP A 113 -7.47 1.43 8.59
CA ASP A 113 -6.64 1.46 9.79
C ASP A 113 -7.49 1.90 10.99
N GLU A 114 -7.52 1.06 12.03
CA GLU A 114 -8.29 1.33 13.24
C GLU A 114 -7.52 2.17 14.25
N THR A 115 -6.18 2.10 14.26
CA THR A 115 -5.33 2.71 15.30
C THR A 115 -4.16 3.47 14.68
N PRO A 116 -4.21 4.81 14.65
CA PRO A 116 -3.15 5.59 14.02
C PRO A 116 -1.79 5.40 14.70
N SER A 117 -0.75 5.34 13.88
CA SER A 117 0.67 5.30 14.29
C SER A 117 1.03 4.08 15.15
N ASP A 118 0.40 2.92 14.91
CA ASP A 118 0.69 1.67 15.62
C ASP A 118 1.67 0.75 14.84
N GLY A 119 2.07 1.16 13.63
CA GLY A 119 2.96 0.41 12.73
C GLY A 119 2.26 -0.68 11.94
N VAL A 120 0.93 -0.74 11.98
CA VAL A 120 0.07 -1.54 11.11
C VAL A 120 -0.51 -0.62 10.05
N TYR A 121 -0.03 -0.81 8.83
CA TYR A 121 -0.45 -0.03 7.68
C TYR A 121 -1.54 -0.78 6.92
N THR A 122 -2.61 -0.12 6.52
CA THR A 122 -3.65 -0.70 5.67
C THR A 122 -3.63 -0.09 4.28
N PHE A 123 -4.15 -0.83 3.31
CA PHE A 123 -4.49 -0.30 2.02
C PHE A 123 -5.81 -0.86 1.57
N ASP A 124 -6.47 -0.07 0.73
CA ASP A 124 -7.73 -0.37 0.11
C ASP A 124 -7.69 0.22 -1.29
N ILE A 125 -7.64 -0.65 -2.29
CA ILE A 125 -7.49 -0.22 -3.68
C ILE A 125 -8.54 -0.90 -4.53
N ARG A 126 -9.05 -0.17 -5.53
CA ARG A 126 -9.81 -0.79 -6.61
C ARG A 126 -8.87 -1.15 -7.77
N ARG A 127 -9.18 -2.24 -8.47
CA ARG A 127 -8.45 -2.72 -9.65
C ARG A 127 -9.41 -3.38 -10.64
N ALA A 128 -9.21 -3.14 -11.93
CA ALA A 128 -9.82 -3.94 -12.97
C ALA A 128 -8.99 -5.21 -13.23
N LEU A 129 -9.64 -6.38 -13.23
CA LEU A 129 -8.97 -7.67 -13.40
C LEU A 129 -9.08 -8.20 -14.83
N LEU A 130 -8.03 -8.91 -15.27
CA LEU A 130 -7.96 -9.59 -16.56
C LEU A 130 -8.83 -10.85 -16.56
N ASN A 131 -9.37 -11.29 -17.69
CA ASN A 131 -9.94 -12.65 -17.75
C ASN A 131 -8.83 -13.69 -17.55
N GLY A 132 -9.18 -14.79 -16.87
CA GLY A 132 -8.24 -15.81 -16.44
C GLY A 132 -7.68 -15.57 -15.03
N THR A 133 -6.53 -16.17 -14.75
CA THR A 133 -5.95 -16.15 -13.40
C THR A 133 -5.23 -14.84 -13.11
N ASN A 134 -5.75 -14.09 -12.13
CA ASN A 134 -5.09 -12.92 -11.55
C ASN A 134 -4.39 -13.32 -10.25
N THR A 135 -3.18 -12.82 -10.03
CA THR A 135 -2.40 -13.09 -8.80
C THR A 135 -1.98 -11.77 -8.15
N PHE A 136 -2.24 -11.66 -6.85
CA PHE A 136 -1.86 -10.55 -5.99
C PHE A 136 -0.85 -11.00 -4.95
N ARG A 137 0.16 -10.16 -4.70
CA ARG A 137 1.01 -10.25 -3.50
C ARG A 137 1.31 -8.86 -2.98
N VAL A 138 1.25 -8.66 -1.68
CA VAL A 138 1.81 -7.45 -1.07
C VAL A 138 3.30 -7.67 -0.90
N LYS A 139 4.12 -6.69 -1.30
CA LYS A 139 5.58 -6.75 -1.18
C LYS A 139 6.12 -5.48 -0.56
N ILE A 140 7.03 -5.65 0.39
CA ILE A 140 7.80 -4.57 0.98
C ILE A 140 9.21 -4.67 0.43
N ARG A 141 9.66 -3.63 -0.25
CA ARG A 141 10.94 -3.61 -0.95
C ARG A 141 11.77 -2.43 -0.48
N THR A 142 13.08 -2.58 -0.44
CA THR A 142 13.99 -1.44 -0.28
C THR A 142 14.04 -0.61 -1.57
N GLU A 143 14.53 0.62 -1.50
CA GLU A 143 14.66 1.54 -2.64
C GLU A 143 15.47 0.94 -3.80
N ASP A 144 16.50 0.14 -3.49
CA ASP A 144 17.31 -0.63 -4.45
C ASP A 144 16.57 -1.84 -5.07
N GLY A 145 15.31 -2.07 -4.70
CA GLY A 145 14.44 -3.09 -5.26
C GLY A 145 14.49 -4.47 -4.60
N ARG A 146 15.26 -4.68 -3.53
CA ARG A 146 15.28 -5.96 -2.80
C ARG A 146 14.00 -6.17 -1.98
N THR A 147 13.37 -7.33 -2.10
CA THR A 147 12.20 -7.71 -1.28
C THR A 147 12.62 -8.04 0.16
N LEU A 148 11.99 -7.38 1.12
CA LEU A 148 12.12 -7.63 2.57
C LEU A 148 11.06 -8.57 3.11
N LEU A 149 9.85 -8.45 2.57
CA LEU A 149 8.66 -9.13 3.03
C LEU A 149 7.70 -9.30 1.85
N GLU A 150 7.02 -10.43 1.77
CA GLU A 150 5.92 -10.61 0.84
C GLU A 150 4.82 -11.46 1.47
N SER A 151 3.58 -11.19 1.06
CA SER A 151 2.43 -12.03 1.42
C SER A 151 2.44 -13.33 0.63
N GLU A 152 1.58 -14.27 1.04
CA GLU A 152 1.18 -15.39 0.18
C GLU A 152 0.48 -14.88 -1.08
N ASP A 153 0.45 -15.73 -2.12
CA ASP A 153 -0.30 -15.48 -3.34
C ASP A 153 -1.81 -15.49 -3.04
N TYR A 154 -2.48 -14.40 -3.38
CA TYR A 154 -3.94 -14.37 -3.51
C TYR A 154 -4.30 -14.49 -4.99
N ARG A 155 -5.09 -15.49 -5.34
CA ARG A 155 -5.44 -15.80 -6.74
C ARG A 155 -6.94 -15.72 -6.95
N ILE A 156 -7.36 -15.13 -8.06
CA ILE A 156 -8.76 -15.09 -8.48
C ILE A 156 -8.80 -15.47 -9.96
N GLU A 157 -9.68 -16.41 -10.30
CA GLU A 157 -9.98 -16.74 -11.70
C GLU A 157 -11.17 -15.89 -12.17
N VAL A 158 -10.94 -14.98 -13.11
CA VAL A 158 -11.99 -14.07 -13.59
C VAL A 158 -12.58 -14.54 -14.90
N LYS A 159 -13.91 -14.59 -14.96
CA LYS A 159 -14.72 -14.95 -16.13
C LYS A 159 -15.75 -13.85 -16.43
N ALA A 160 -15.27 -12.61 -16.50
CA ALA A 160 -16.11 -11.46 -16.80
C ALA A 160 -16.35 -11.30 -18.32
N PRO A 161 -17.45 -10.66 -18.73
CA PRO A 161 -17.72 -10.32 -20.14
C PRO A 161 -16.53 -9.61 -20.78
N PRO A 162 -16.14 -9.92 -22.03
CA PRO A 162 -14.94 -9.35 -22.65
C PRO A 162 -14.99 -7.83 -22.66
N VAL A 163 -13.88 -7.20 -22.30
CA VAL A 163 -13.64 -5.76 -22.41
C VAL A 163 -12.42 -5.61 -23.30
N ASP A 164 -12.51 -4.73 -24.30
CA ASP A 164 -11.44 -4.58 -25.29
C ASP A 164 -10.38 -3.58 -24.84
N LEU A 165 -10.79 -2.56 -24.09
CA LEU A 165 -9.93 -1.53 -23.55
C LEU A 165 -10.37 -1.17 -22.13
N TRP A 166 -9.42 -1.07 -21.21
CA TRP A 166 -9.64 -0.33 -19.98
C TRP A 166 -8.46 0.52 -19.60
N ILE A 167 -8.77 1.60 -18.89
CA ILE A 167 -7.82 2.60 -18.47
C ILE A 167 -8.00 2.84 -16.98
N GLU A 168 -6.92 2.71 -16.22
CA GLU A 168 -6.90 2.94 -14.78
C GLU A 168 -6.04 4.18 -14.50
N LEU A 169 -6.60 5.14 -13.77
CA LEU A 169 -5.91 6.31 -13.24
C LEU A 169 -5.79 6.18 -11.71
N THR A 170 -4.57 6.19 -11.18
CA THR A 170 -4.27 6.24 -9.74
C THR A 170 -3.36 7.42 -9.41
N TRP A 171 -3.40 7.91 -8.17
CA TRP A 171 -2.51 8.98 -7.71
C TRP A 171 -2.14 8.83 -6.23
N ASP A 172 -1.12 9.57 -5.80
CA ASP A 172 -0.42 9.39 -4.52
C ASP A 172 -0.84 10.36 -3.40
N SER A 173 -1.78 11.25 -3.66
CA SER A 173 -2.26 12.26 -2.71
C SER A 173 -3.77 12.18 -2.51
N SER A 174 -4.31 12.82 -1.48
CA SER A 174 -5.76 12.90 -1.24
C SER A 174 -6.46 13.90 -2.19
N CYS A 175 -5.90 14.12 -3.39
CA CYS A 175 -6.38 15.07 -4.38
C CYS A 175 -7.74 14.64 -4.94
N ARG A 176 -8.77 15.46 -4.73
CA ARG A 176 -10.12 15.22 -5.23
C ARG A 176 -10.32 15.81 -6.63
N GLY A 177 -9.37 16.61 -7.10
CA GLY A 177 -9.43 17.29 -8.39
C GLY A 177 -8.83 16.54 -9.57
N LEU A 178 -8.32 15.30 -9.39
CA LEU A 178 -7.90 14.48 -10.53
C LEU A 178 -9.10 13.87 -11.24
N LYS A 179 -9.11 13.90 -12.57
CA LYS A 179 -10.18 13.35 -13.41
C LYS A 179 -9.61 12.61 -14.61
N LEU A 180 -10.07 11.38 -14.80
CA LEU A 180 -9.86 10.61 -16.02
C LEU A 180 -10.93 11.00 -17.05
N ILE A 181 -10.50 11.29 -18.26
CA ILE A 181 -11.37 11.71 -19.37
C ILE A 181 -10.98 10.90 -20.59
N ILE A 182 -11.91 10.11 -21.13
CA ILE A 182 -11.72 9.44 -22.41
C ILE A 182 -12.60 10.12 -23.46
N GLU A 183 -11.98 10.52 -24.56
CA GLU A 183 -12.65 11.14 -25.71
C GLU A 183 -12.50 10.26 -26.94
N GLU A 184 -13.63 9.95 -27.57
CA GLU A 184 -13.63 9.39 -28.91
C GLU A 184 -13.51 10.51 -29.94
N VAL A 185 -12.53 10.43 -30.85
CA VAL A 185 -12.35 11.46 -31.88
C VAL A 185 -13.55 11.46 -32.85
N GLY A 186 -14.42 12.46 -32.68
CA GLY A 186 -15.64 12.62 -33.48
C GLY A 186 -16.90 12.02 -32.84
N GLY A 187 -16.82 11.54 -31.59
CA GLY A 187 -17.93 10.96 -30.84
C GLY A 187 -18.06 11.54 -29.43
N GLY A 188 -18.43 10.67 -28.48
CA GLY A 188 -18.71 11.04 -27.09
C GLY A 188 -17.47 11.23 -26.23
N ARG A 189 -17.69 11.72 -25.00
CA ARG A 189 -16.66 11.95 -23.97
C ARG A 189 -17.14 11.39 -22.64
N THR A 190 -16.27 10.77 -21.86
CA THR A 190 -16.65 10.04 -20.63
C THR A 190 -16.26 10.74 -19.33
N ASP A 191 -16.08 12.06 -19.32
CA ASP A 191 -15.74 12.76 -18.08
C ASP A 191 -16.85 12.67 -17.01
N PRO A 192 -16.64 13.15 -15.77
CA PRO A 192 -17.66 13.05 -14.73
C PRO A 192 -19.04 13.60 -15.10
N GLU A 193 -19.12 14.57 -16.02
CA GLU A 193 -20.39 15.13 -16.50
C GLU A 193 -21.07 14.23 -17.55
N ASN A 194 -20.29 13.43 -18.27
CA ASN A 194 -20.70 12.66 -19.46
C ASN A 194 -20.29 11.18 -19.40
N ARG A 195 -20.14 10.62 -18.20
CA ARG A 195 -19.44 9.34 -17.89
C ARG A 195 -19.83 8.09 -18.71
N ASP A 196 -20.96 8.11 -19.40
CA ASP A 196 -21.51 6.99 -20.18
C ASP A 196 -21.84 7.37 -21.66
N GLU A 197 -21.30 8.47 -22.20
CA GLU A 197 -21.65 8.93 -23.57
C GLU A 197 -20.96 8.17 -24.70
N ILE A 198 -19.83 7.51 -24.44
CA ILE A 198 -19.19 6.65 -25.43
C ILE A 198 -19.94 5.31 -25.40
N GLU A 199 -20.53 4.90 -26.52
CA GLU A 199 -21.20 3.59 -26.64
C GLU A 199 -20.23 2.47 -26.25
N GLY A 200 -20.64 1.63 -25.29
CA GLY A 200 -19.83 0.58 -24.68
C GLY A 200 -18.81 1.05 -23.62
N GLY A 201 -18.57 2.37 -23.57
CA GLY A 201 -17.67 3.01 -22.63
C GLY A 201 -18.36 3.34 -21.32
N LYS A 202 -17.82 2.87 -20.21
CA LYS A 202 -18.28 3.18 -18.86
C LYS A 202 -17.13 3.72 -18.03
N LEU A 203 -17.19 5.01 -17.64
CA LEU A 203 -16.28 5.57 -16.65
C LEU A 203 -16.81 5.28 -15.24
N GLU A 204 -16.08 4.46 -14.50
CA GLU A 204 -16.27 4.24 -13.08
C GLU A 204 -15.37 5.17 -12.27
N VAL A 205 -16.00 6.05 -11.50
CA VAL A 205 -15.33 7.07 -10.67
C VAL A 205 -15.55 6.71 -9.20
N PHE A 206 -14.59 6.11 -8.51
CA PHE A 206 -14.72 5.89 -7.06
C PHE A 206 -13.41 5.90 -6.27
N ASP A 207 -13.16 7.03 -5.63
CA ASP A 207 -12.98 7.06 -4.17
C ASP A 207 -13.62 8.32 -3.56
N GLU A 208 -14.24 8.18 -2.39
CA GLU A 208 -14.89 9.29 -1.66
C GLU A 208 -13.91 10.05 -0.76
N ASP A 209 -12.75 9.45 -0.49
CA ASP A 209 -11.69 10.01 0.34
C ASP A 209 -10.79 10.99 -0.43
N GLY A 210 -10.69 10.84 -1.76
CA GLY A 210 -9.83 11.65 -2.63
C GLY A 210 -8.61 10.91 -3.16
N TYR A 211 -8.55 9.59 -3.06
CA TYR A 211 -7.55 8.76 -3.73
C TYR A 211 -8.10 8.09 -4.99
N GLY A 212 -7.22 7.54 -5.82
CA GLY A 212 -7.62 6.74 -6.98
C GLY A 212 -8.03 5.31 -6.58
N PRO A 213 -8.68 4.56 -7.49
CA PRO A 213 -8.63 4.81 -8.93
C PRO A 213 -9.90 5.39 -9.55
N GLN A 214 -9.72 5.98 -10.73
CA GLN A 214 -10.78 6.09 -11.74
C GLN A 214 -10.52 5.06 -12.84
N ILE A 215 -11.53 4.29 -13.19
CA ILE A 215 -11.42 3.15 -14.12
C ILE A 215 -12.40 3.37 -15.26
N PHE A 216 -11.90 3.45 -16.48
CA PHE A 216 -12.71 3.40 -17.69
C PHE A 216 -12.69 1.99 -18.28
N LEU A 217 -13.86 1.44 -18.59
CA LEU A 217 -14.02 0.17 -19.32
C LEU A 217 -14.69 0.44 -20.66
N LEU A 218 -14.22 -0.18 -21.73
CA LEU A 218 -14.83 -0.12 -23.06
C LEU A 218 -14.90 -1.52 -23.66
N ASP A 219 -16.12 -2.01 -23.82
CA ASP A 219 -16.40 -3.18 -24.65
C ASP A 219 -16.53 -2.78 -26.12
N GLU A 220 -16.36 -3.75 -27.01
CA GLU A 220 -16.56 -3.63 -28.46
C GLU A 220 -15.85 -2.41 -29.08
N VAL A 221 -14.53 -2.30 -28.88
CA VAL A 221 -13.74 -1.18 -29.43
C VAL A 221 -13.94 -1.08 -30.94
N ARG A 222 -14.51 0.04 -31.38
CA ARG A 222 -14.75 0.30 -32.81
C ARG A 222 -13.43 0.36 -33.61
N GLU A 223 -13.43 -0.36 -34.72
CA GLU A 223 -12.28 -0.37 -35.64
C GLU A 223 -12.01 1.01 -36.23
N ASN A 224 -10.73 1.36 -36.36
CA ASN A 224 -10.24 2.62 -36.96
C ASN A 224 -10.69 3.90 -36.23
N VAL A 225 -11.22 3.78 -35.01
CA VAL A 225 -11.50 4.91 -34.13
C VAL A 225 -10.29 5.18 -33.25
N ARG A 226 -10.04 6.46 -32.93
CA ARG A 226 -9.01 6.87 -31.98
C ARG A 226 -9.67 7.32 -30.69
N TYR A 227 -9.15 6.83 -29.58
CA TYR A 227 -9.52 7.25 -28.23
C TYR A 227 -8.37 8.08 -27.66
N LEU A 228 -8.68 9.26 -27.14
CA LEU A 228 -7.73 10.15 -26.50
C LEU A 228 -7.94 10.06 -24.99
N VAL A 229 -6.88 9.69 -24.28
CA VAL A 229 -6.86 9.61 -22.83
C VAL A 229 -6.34 10.95 -22.30
N LYS A 230 -7.09 11.57 -21.40
CA LYS A 230 -6.67 12.79 -20.72
C LYS A 230 -6.82 12.63 -19.22
N VAL A 231 -5.92 13.28 -18.50
CA VAL A 231 -6.01 13.47 -17.06
C VAL A 231 -6.01 14.96 -16.79
N GLU A 232 -7.04 15.43 -16.10
CA GLU A 232 -7.15 16.82 -15.65
C GLU A 232 -6.88 16.86 -14.14
N CYS A 233 -5.99 17.75 -13.72
CA CYS A 233 -5.77 18.09 -12.33
C CYS A 233 -6.29 19.50 -12.08
N ASP A 234 -7.28 19.65 -11.20
CA ASP A 234 -7.87 20.94 -10.84
C ASP A 234 -7.32 21.54 -9.52
N GLU A 235 -6.36 20.85 -8.90
CA GLU A 235 -5.74 21.27 -7.64
C GLU A 235 -4.43 22.04 -7.86
N GLY A 236 -4.02 22.77 -6.81
CA GLY A 236 -2.80 23.56 -6.82
C GLY A 236 -1.58 22.84 -6.25
N GLU A 237 -1.74 21.60 -5.79
CA GLU A 237 -0.71 20.82 -5.12
C GLU A 237 0.02 19.89 -6.09
N GLU A 238 1.18 19.38 -5.67
CA GLU A 238 1.94 18.41 -6.43
C GLU A 238 1.27 17.03 -6.29
N VAL A 239 0.98 16.40 -7.43
CA VAL A 239 0.32 15.08 -7.47
C VAL A 239 1.02 14.20 -8.49
N ASN A 240 1.50 13.04 -8.07
CA ASN A 240 2.02 12.04 -9.00
C ASN A 240 0.88 11.10 -9.42
N ALA A 241 0.64 11.03 -10.72
CA ALA A 241 -0.42 10.22 -11.29
C ALA A 241 0.14 9.13 -12.19
N LEU A 242 -0.51 7.99 -12.17
CA LEU A 242 -0.19 6.84 -13.00
C LEU A 242 -1.42 6.44 -13.80
N VAL A 243 -1.26 6.35 -15.13
CA VAL A 243 -2.27 5.87 -16.07
C VAL A 243 -1.83 4.53 -16.64
N ARG A 244 -2.68 3.51 -16.53
CA ARG A 244 -2.49 2.21 -17.18
C ARG A 244 -3.46 2.05 -18.31
N VAL A 245 -2.96 1.61 -19.45
CA VAL A 245 -3.76 1.21 -20.59
C VAL A 245 -3.63 -0.29 -20.73
N VAL A 246 -4.77 -0.97 -20.64
CA VAL A 246 -4.83 -2.43 -20.70
C VAL A 246 -5.83 -2.80 -21.78
N THR A 247 -5.47 -3.82 -22.55
CA THR A 247 -6.31 -4.34 -23.64
C THR A 247 -6.73 -5.77 -23.33
N SER A 248 -7.63 -6.32 -24.14
CA SER A 248 -8.01 -7.74 -24.06
C SER A 248 -6.83 -8.73 -24.14
N TRP A 249 -5.66 -8.29 -24.62
CA TRP A 249 -4.42 -9.08 -24.69
C TRP A 249 -3.50 -8.94 -23.47
N GLY A 250 -3.87 -8.10 -22.50
CA GLY A 250 -3.07 -7.77 -21.32
C GLY A 250 -2.64 -6.31 -21.24
N LEU A 251 -1.73 -6.01 -20.30
CA LEU A 251 -1.19 -4.66 -20.08
C LEU A 251 -0.48 -4.18 -21.35
N TYR A 252 -0.94 -3.05 -21.90
CA TYR A 252 -0.37 -2.43 -23.08
C TYR A 252 0.71 -1.41 -22.71
N ALA A 253 0.41 -0.50 -21.77
CA ALA A 253 1.35 0.53 -21.33
C ALA A 253 1.02 1.09 -19.93
N THR A 254 2.05 1.65 -19.29
CA THR A 254 1.95 2.43 -18.06
C THR A 254 2.63 3.78 -18.29
N TYR A 255 1.95 4.86 -17.91
CA TYR A 255 2.43 6.23 -18.03
C TYR A 255 2.40 6.89 -16.64
N GLU A 256 3.43 7.67 -16.33
CA GLU A 256 3.56 8.40 -15.07
C GLU A 256 3.71 9.90 -15.39
N HIS A 257 3.03 10.75 -14.61
CA HIS A 257 3.09 12.20 -14.77
C HIS A 257 2.98 12.91 -13.42
N LEU A 258 3.86 13.88 -13.21
CA LEU A 258 3.86 14.74 -12.03
C LEU A 258 3.17 16.07 -12.36
N PHE A 259 2.00 16.29 -11.77
CA PHE A 259 1.28 17.55 -11.88
C PHE A 259 1.88 18.61 -10.97
N GLN A 260 2.15 19.80 -11.50
CA GLN A 260 2.63 20.97 -10.74
C GLN A 260 1.51 22.03 -10.63
N GLY A 261 0.36 21.60 -10.11
CA GLY A 261 -0.87 22.38 -10.06
C GLY A 261 -1.80 22.11 -11.24
N ARG A 262 -2.61 23.12 -11.61
CA ARG A 262 -3.68 22.94 -12.59
C ARG A 262 -3.16 22.71 -14.00
N GLU A 263 -3.39 21.51 -14.52
CA GLU A 263 -2.89 21.07 -15.82
C GLU A 263 -3.79 19.98 -16.41
N THR A 264 -3.82 19.90 -17.75
CA THR A 264 -4.36 18.76 -18.48
C THR A 264 -3.23 18.02 -19.18
N TRP A 265 -3.07 16.75 -18.85
CA TRP A 265 -2.13 15.84 -19.47
C TRP A 265 -2.83 14.93 -20.48
N LYS A 266 -2.18 14.64 -21.61
CA LYS A 266 -2.68 13.74 -22.66
C LYS A 266 -1.73 12.56 -22.81
N VAL A 267 -2.29 11.36 -22.75
CA VAL A 267 -1.58 10.07 -22.88
C VAL A 267 -1.72 9.53 -24.29
#